data_AF-C5A7B5-F1
#
_entry.id   AF-C5A7B5-F1
#
_cell.length_a   1.000
_cell.length_b   1.000
_cell.length_c   1.000
_cell.angle_alpha   90.00
_cell.angle_beta   90.00
_cell.angle_gamma   90.00
#
_symmetry.space_group_name_H-M   'P 1'
#
loop_
_entity.id
_entity.type
_entity.pdbx_description
1 polymer ?
#
loop_
_entity_poly.entity_id
_entity_poly.type
_entity_poly.pdbx_seq_one_letter_code
_entity_poly.pdbx_strand_id
1 'polypeptide(L)'
;MMTAELLTMSQGLSALPEVVIDKYSDDLLTGVLDAIDPYFSAIPYVRKKHQTHRFRELLRLRELLDEKRDVLISRITQVLPSEASRIHYLKAQSEVLKIFEEELADVMDEIDELMHILNENELKNSIRTDIRRQMGLLNSMRESILEIASDPEMPDEEFERYMTLDQGIALLIKLYEKMLEDWKNPELSIYILMLSLRILAILNGKLEHLPLLRKDIVEMVPELEGEIRELRNKAPEIEKKAE
;
A
#
# COMPACT_ATOMS: atom_id res chain seq x y z
N MET A 1 -17.60 -50.02 -4.72
CA MET A 1 -17.28 -48.81 -5.49
C MET A 1 -18.34 -47.78 -5.18
N MET A 2 -18.02 -46.89 -4.24
CA MET A 2 -18.80 -45.70 -3.92
C MET A 2 -17.88 -44.51 -4.13
N THR A 3 -18.49 -43.47 -4.68
CA THR A 3 -17.94 -42.38 -5.46
C THR A 3 -17.06 -41.43 -4.66
N ALA A 4 -16.05 -40.90 -5.34
CA ALA A 4 -15.03 -39.97 -4.87
C ALA A 4 -15.55 -38.53 -4.63
N GLU A 5 -16.82 -38.36 -4.25
CA GLU A 5 -17.50 -37.07 -4.14
C GLU A 5 -17.68 -36.58 -2.70
N LEU A 6 -17.06 -37.24 -1.72
CA LEU A 6 -17.15 -36.87 -0.29
C LEU A 6 -15.81 -36.43 0.33
N LEU A 7 -14.80 -36.13 -0.48
CA LEU A 7 -13.45 -35.76 -0.02
C LEU A 7 -13.02 -34.32 -0.32
N THR A 8 -13.90 -33.46 -0.83
CA THR A 8 -13.58 -32.03 -1.05
C THR A 8 -14.11 -31.10 0.05
N MET A 9 -14.75 -31.61 1.10
CA MET A 9 -15.29 -30.80 2.21
C MET A 9 -14.35 -30.69 3.44
N SER A 10 -13.03 -30.74 3.25
CA SER A 10 -12.08 -30.51 4.36
C SER A 10 -10.73 -29.88 3.95
N GLN A 11 -10.74 -28.87 3.09
CA GLN A 11 -9.56 -28.01 2.83
C GLN A 11 -10.10 -26.60 2.58
N GLY A 12 -10.22 -25.76 3.60
CA GLY A 12 -9.15 -24.90 4.11
C GLY A 12 -9.75 -23.49 4.17
N LEU A 13 -9.36 -22.67 5.15
CA LEU A 13 -9.70 -21.25 5.20
C LEU A 13 -9.42 -20.64 3.80
N SER A 14 -10.46 -20.38 3.00
CA SER A 14 -10.25 -19.95 1.62
C SER A 14 -9.59 -18.57 1.66
N ALA A 15 -8.36 -18.54 1.14
CA ALA A 15 -7.72 -17.30 0.74
C ALA A 15 -8.60 -16.62 -0.33
N LEU A 16 -8.40 -15.33 -0.55
CA LEU A 16 -8.98 -14.63 -1.70
C LEU A 16 -8.71 -15.45 -2.97
N PRO A 17 -9.58 -15.38 -4.00
CA PRO A 17 -9.34 -16.10 -5.24
C PRO A 17 -7.92 -15.81 -5.76
N GLU A 18 -7.14 -16.84 -6.11
CA GLU A 18 -5.73 -16.68 -6.53
C GLU A 18 -5.59 -15.62 -7.62
N VAL A 19 -6.57 -15.54 -8.52
CA VAL A 19 -6.66 -14.53 -9.59
C VAL A 19 -6.65 -13.09 -9.04
N VAL A 20 -7.29 -12.82 -7.91
CA VAL A 20 -7.30 -11.50 -7.25
C VAL A 20 -5.96 -11.24 -6.56
N ILE A 21 -5.40 -12.26 -5.89
CA ILE A 21 -4.12 -12.16 -5.20
C ILE A 21 -3.00 -11.83 -6.18
N ASP A 22 -2.88 -12.62 -7.25
CA ASP A 22 -1.83 -12.43 -8.26
C ASP A 22 -2.01 -11.12 -9.02
N LYS A 23 -3.25 -10.72 -9.30
CA LYS A 23 -3.53 -9.47 -10.00
C LYS A 23 -3.08 -8.23 -9.24
N TYR A 24 -3.21 -8.21 -7.90
CA TYR A 24 -3.00 -6.99 -7.12
C TYR A 24 -1.76 -6.99 -6.23
N SER A 25 -1.14 -8.15 -5.96
CA SER A 25 0.03 -8.22 -5.07
C SER A 25 1.23 -7.45 -5.60
N ASP A 26 1.52 -7.54 -6.90
CA ASP A 26 2.69 -6.88 -7.50
C ASP A 26 2.50 -5.35 -7.54
N ASP A 27 1.27 -4.92 -7.78
CA ASP A 27 0.89 -3.52 -7.76
C ASP A 27 0.99 -2.93 -6.35
N LEU A 28 0.51 -3.65 -5.33
CA LEU A 28 0.66 -3.26 -3.93
C LEU A 28 2.13 -3.25 -3.50
N LEU A 29 2.94 -4.22 -3.93
CA LEU A 29 4.38 -4.24 -3.66
C LEU A 29 5.08 -3.02 -4.28
N THR A 30 4.65 -2.60 -5.47
CA THR A 30 5.13 -1.34 -6.06
C THR A 30 4.73 -0.15 -5.20
N GLY A 31 3.47 -0.07 -4.75
CA GLY A 31 3.02 1.00 -3.84
C GLY A 31 3.75 1.02 -2.48
N VAL A 32 4.22 -0.13 -1.99
CA VAL A 32 5.09 -0.22 -0.80
C VAL A 32 6.44 0.44 -1.04
N LEU A 33 7.07 0.21 -2.20
CA LEU A 33 8.33 0.86 -2.56
C LEU A 33 8.17 2.38 -2.61
N ASP A 34 7.13 2.87 -3.29
CA ASP A 34 6.84 4.31 -3.40
C ASP A 34 6.57 4.97 -2.03
N ALA A 35 5.98 4.22 -1.08
CA ALA A 35 5.72 4.69 0.28
C ALA A 35 6.96 4.68 1.18
N ILE A 36 7.92 3.77 0.93
CA ILE A 36 9.24 3.77 1.60
C ILE A 36 10.09 4.92 1.07
N ASP A 37 10.19 5.03 -0.25
CA ASP A 37 10.98 6.05 -0.91
C ASP A 37 10.25 6.59 -2.17
N PRO A 38 9.85 7.87 -2.17
CA PRO A 38 9.09 8.43 -3.29
C PRO A 38 9.89 8.57 -4.59
N TYR A 39 11.22 8.37 -4.58
CA TYR A 39 12.03 8.40 -5.79
C TYR A 39 11.82 7.16 -6.67
N PHE A 40 11.26 6.07 -6.14
CA PHE A 40 10.79 4.95 -6.97
C PHE A 40 9.75 5.39 -8.01
N SER A 41 8.92 6.38 -7.68
CA SER A 41 7.93 6.94 -8.61
C SER A 41 8.57 7.64 -9.82
N ALA A 42 9.88 7.94 -9.77
CA ALA A 42 10.61 8.64 -10.84
C ALA A 42 11.25 7.71 -11.89
N ILE A 43 11.03 6.39 -11.83
CA ILE A 43 11.49 5.45 -12.88
C ILE A 43 11.06 5.89 -14.30
N PRO A 44 9.82 6.36 -14.55
CA PRO A 44 9.44 6.85 -15.88
C PRO A 44 10.26 8.05 -16.36
N TYR A 45 10.76 8.88 -15.43
CA TYR A 45 11.63 10.02 -15.75
C TYR A 45 12.99 9.55 -16.28
N VAL A 46 13.60 8.57 -15.62
CA VAL A 46 14.88 7.97 -16.02
C VAL A 46 14.81 7.47 -17.47
N ARG A 47 13.71 6.79 -17.83
CA ARG A 47 13.44 6.32 -19.21
C ARG A 47 13.39 7.48 -20.20
N LYS A 48 12.66 8.55 -19.86
CA LYS A 48 12.46 9.73 -20.73
C LYS A 48 13.75 10.53 -20.96
N LYS A 49 14.67 10.56 -20.00
CA LYS A 49 15.93 11.31 -20.10
C LYS A 49 17.07 10.50 -20.73
N HIS A 50 16.81 9.28 -21.21
CA HIS A 50 17.80 8.39 -21.80
C HIS A 50 19.00 8.12 -20.87
N GLN A 51 18.77 8.08 -19.55
CA GLN A 51 19.80 7.76 -18.56
C GLN A 51 19.91 6.25 -18.29
N THR A 52 19.51 5.44 -19.28
CA THR A 52 19.44 3.98 -19.24
C THR A 52 20.74 3.29 -18.86
N HIS A 53 21.88 3.89 -19.20
CA HIS A 53 23.20 3.35 -18.87
C HIS A 53 23.61 3.60 -17.41
N ARG A 54 23.05 4.64 -16.79
CA ARG A 54 23.37 5.09 -15.43
C ARG A 54 22.47 4.42 -14.39
N PHE A 55 21.20 4.22 -14.74
CA PHE A 55 20.18 3.65 -13.86
C PHE A 55 19.69 2.31 -14.40
N ARG A 56 20.59 1.31 -14.48
CA ARG A 56 20.27 0.05 -15.15
C ARG A 56 19.41 -0.82 -14.25
N GLU A 57 19.78 -0.97 -12.99
CA GLU A 57 19.09 -1.86 -12.07
C GLU A 57 17.73 -1.30 -11.70
N LEU A 58 17.62 0.01 -11.50
CA LEU A 58 16.35 0.71 -11.31
C LEU A 58 15.39 0.52 -12.49
N LEU A 59 15.90 0.44 -13.73
CA LEU A 59 15.07 0.16 -14.90
C LEU A 59 14.65 -1.30 -15.03
N ARG A 60 15.40 -2.21 -14.40
CA ARG A 60 15.10 -3.64 -14.25
C ARG A 60 14.32 -3.97 -12.99
N LEU A 61 13.94 -2.97 -12.19
CA LEU A 61 13.24 -3.17 -10.92
C LEU A 61 12.07 -4.13 -11.03
N ARG A 62 11.25 -4.04 -12.09
CA ARG A 62 10.13 -4.99 -12.30
C ARG A 62 10.60 -6.44 -12.40
N GLU A 63 11.64 -6.71 -13.19
CA GLU A 63 12.20 -8.06 -13.34
C GLU A 63 12.75 -8.56 -11.99
N LEU A 64 13.44 -7.69 -11.26
CA LEU A 64 14.00 -8.01 -9.94
C LEU A 64 12.90 -8.29 -8.90
N LEU A 65 11.80 -7.53 -8.94
CA LEU A 65 10.65 -7.78 -8.07
C LEU A 65 9.99 -9.10 -8.40
N ASP A 66 9.84 -9.44 -9.68
CA ASP A 66 9.29 -10.74 -10.10
C ASP A 66 10.19 -11.90 -9.61
N GLU A 67 11.52 -11.75 -9.71
CA GLU A 67 12.49 -12.74 -9.24
C GLU A 67 12.50 -12.91 -7.71
N LYS A 68 12.30 -11.82 -6.96
CA LYS A 68 12.42 -11.79 -5.49
C LYS A 68 11.09 -11.72 -4.74
N ARG A 69 9.97 -11.75 -5.46
CA ARG A 69 8.61 -11.50 -4.94
C ARG A 69 8.33 -12.23 -3.64
N ASP A 70 8.44 -13.55 -3.65
CA ASP A 70 8.06 -14.39 -2.51
C ASP A 70 8.96 -14.14 -1.29
N VAL A 71 10.26 -13.91 -1.53
CA VAL A 71 11.23 -13.58 -0.47
C VAL A 71 10.90 -12.21 0.12
N LEU A 72 10.70 -11.19 -0.72
CA LEU A 72 10.38 -9.84 -0.28
C LEU A 72 9.08 -9.82 0.52
N ILE A 73 7.98 -10.33 -0.06
CA ILE A 73 6.67 -10.37 0.60
C ILE A 73 6.77 -11.10 1.95
N SER A 74 7.44 -12.25 1.98
CA SER A 74 7.62 -13.01 3.23
C SER A 74 8.36 -12.20 4.29
N ARG A 75 9.48 -11.56 3.94
CA ARG A 75 10.30 -10.78 4.87
C ARG A 75 9.62 -9.50 5.35
N ILE A 76 9.06 -8.69 4.44
CA ILE A 76 8.45 -7.40 4.81
C ILE A 76 7.17 -7.57 5.64
N THR A 77 6.45 -8.66 5.45
CA THR A 77 5.25 -8.95 6.25
C THR A 77 5.58 -9.53 7.62
N GLN A 78 6.78 -10.11 7.84
CA GLN A 78 7.22 -10.57 9.16
C GLN A 78 7.53 -9.43 10.13
N VAL A 79 7.86 -8.25 9.60
CA VAL A 79 8.20 -7.07 10.42
C VAL A 79 7.00 -6.16 10.71
N LEU A 80 5.82 -6.54 10.22
CA LEU A 80 4.57 -5.84 10.52
C LEU A 80 4.29 -5.85 12.02
N PRO A 81 3.88 -4.71 12.60
CA PRO A 81 3.71 -4.62 14.04
C PRO A 81 2.44 -5.32 14.50
N SER A 82 2.51 -5.93 15.70
CA SER A 82 1.36 -6.53 16.39
C SER A 82 0.45 -5.51 17.07
N GLU A 83 0.88 -4.25 17.13
CA GLU A 83 0.16 -3.13 17.73
C GLU A 83 0.01 -2.00 16.71
N ALA A 84 -1.20 -1.43 16.64
CA ALA A 84 -1.50 -0.26 15.81
C ALA A 84 -1.11 1.00 16.58
N SER A 85 0.11 1.50 16.37
CA SER A 85 0.51 2.82 16.86
C SER A 85 1.71 3.37 16.11
N ARG A 86 1.82 4.70 16.07
CA ARG A 86 2.89 5.43 15.38
C ARG A 86 4.30 4.94 15.70
N ILE A 87 4.61 4.65 16.96
CA ILE A 87 5.95 4.18 17.37
C ILE A 87 6.25 2.80 16.76
N HIS A 88 5.26 1.92 16.70
CA HIS A 88 5.44 0.60 16.12
C HIS A 88 5.52 0.65 14.59
N TYR A 89 4.79 1.56 13.95
CA TYR A 89 4.89 1.78 12.51
C TYR A 89 6.27 2.29 12.10
N LEU A 90 6.86 3.24 12.84
CA LEU A 90 8.21 3.74 12.60
C LEU A 90 9.29 2.64 12.71
N LYS A 91 9.14 1.74 13.69
CA LYS A 91 10.02 0.57 13.84
C LYS A 91 9.87 -0.37 12.63
N ALA A 92 8.64 -0.69 12.26
CA ALA A 92 8.36 -1.55 11.12
C ALA A 92 8.92 -0.94 9.82
N GLN A 93 8.71 0.36 9.57
CA GLN A 93 9.28 1.08 8.43
C GLN A 93 10.81 0.94 8.37
N SER A 94 11.48 1.10 9.51
CA SER A 94 12.94 0.98 9.59
C SER A 94 13.42 -0.44 9.23
N GLU A 95 12.70 -1.47 9.64
CA GLU A 95 13.03 -2.85 9.30
C GLU A 95 12.70 -3.19 7.84
N VAL A 96 11.60 -2.64 7.28
CA VAL A 96 11.28 -2.78 5.85
C VAL A 96 12.36 -2.14 4.98
N LEU A 97 12.84 -0.94 5.36
CA LEU A 97 13.92 -0.26 4.65
C LEU A 97 15.18 -1.13 4.62
N LYS A 98 15.59 -1.70 5.75
CA LYS A 98 16.74 -2.64 5.80
C LYS A 98 16.55 -3.85 4.89
N ILE A 99 15.33 -4.41 4.83
CA ILE A 99 15.04 -5.52 3.92
C ILE A 99 15.25 -5.10 2.46
N PHE A 100 14.81 -3.90 2.08
CA PHE A 100 15.06 -3.38 0.73
C PHE A 100 16.52 -3.04 0.47
N GLU A 101 17.25 -2.49 1.43
CA GLU A 101 18.71 -2.29 1.33
C GLU A 101 19.46 -3.61 1.13
N GLU A 102 19.02 -4.71 1.75
CA GLU A 102 19.64 -6.01 1.58
C GLU A 102 19.23 -6.70 0.27
N GLU A 103 17.94 -6.69 -0.06
CA GLU A 103 17.40 -7.43 -1.20
C GLU A 103 17.47 -6.67 -2.51
N LEU A 104 17.55 -5.35 -2.48
CA LEU A 104 17.56 -4.47 -3.65
C LEU A 104 18.74 -3.49 -3.60
N ALA A 105 19.87 -3.87 -2.98
CA ALA A 105 21.05 -3.04 -2.76
C ALA A 105 21.45 -2.18 -3.98
N ASP A 106 21.66 -2.80 -5.14
CA ASP A 106 22.07 -2.07 -6.35
C ASP A 106 21.01 -1.06 -6.83
N VAL A 107 19.72 -1.35 -6.60
CA VAL A 107 18.63 -0.41 -6.91
C VAL A 107 18.62 0.74 -5.90
N MET A 108 18.85 0.46 -4.62
CA MET A 108 18.92 1.49 -3.58
C MET A 108 20.08 2.46 -3.81
N ASP A 109 21.25 1.95 -4.23
CA ASP A 109 22.39 2.78 -4.63
C ASP A 109 22.02 3.72 -5.82
N GLU A 110 21.27 3.20 -6.79
CA GLU A 110 20.79 3.98 -7.93
C GLU A 110 19.69 4.99 -7.53
N ILE A 111 18.85 4.68 -6.54
CA ILE A 111 17.87 5.63 -5.97
C ILE A 111 18.60 6.80 -5.29
N ASP A 112 19.61 6.53 -4.46
CA ASP A 112 20.44 7.56 -3.82
C ASP A 112 21.08 8.49 -4.85
N GLU A 113 21.58 7.93 -5.95
CA GLU A 113 22.11 8.73 -7.05
C GLU A 113 21.02 9.58 -7.73
N LEU A 114 19.82 9.04 -7.94
CA LEU A 114 18.70 9.75 -8.54
C LEU A 114 18.27 10.95 -7.69
N MET A 115 18.33 10.82 -6.35
CA MET A 115 18.03 11.91 -5.41
C MET A 115 18.87 13.17 -5.65
N HIS A 116 20.11 13.00 -6.12
CA HIS A 116 21.02 14.12 -6.37
C HIS A 116 20.82 14.79 -7.73
N ILE A 117 20.02 14.20 -8.62
CA ILE A 117 19.82 14.68 -10.00
C ILE A 117 18.42 15.26 -10.18
N LEU A 118 17.42 14.60 -9.59
CA LEU A 118 16.03 14.91 -9.84
C LEU A 118 15.65 16.19 -9.08
N ASN A 119 15.13 17.18 -9.81
CA ASN A 119 14.63 18.37 -9.13
C ASN A 119 13.26 18.11 -8.49
N GLU A 120 12.91 18.94 -7.51
CA GLU A 120 11.67 18.78 -6.74
C GLU A 120 10.41 18.78 -7.60
N ASN A 121 10.34 19.58 -8.65
CA ASN A 121 9.17 19.65 -9.53
C ASN A 121 9.02 18.39 -10.38
N GLU A 122 10.12 17.81 -10.85
CA GLU A 122 10.14 16.56 -11.60
C GLU A 122 9.71 15.39 -10.70
N LEU A 123 10.22 15.35 -9.47
CA LEU A 123 9.82 14.36 -8.46
C LEU A 123 8.32 14.48 -8.13
N LYS A 124 7.85 15.69 -7.79
CA LYS A 124 6.45 15.95 -7.47
C LYS A 124 5.49 15.51 -8.58
N ASN A 125 5.84 15.75 -9.84
CA ASN A 125 5.02 15.34 -10.98
C ASN A 125 5.01 13.81 -11.14
N SER A 126 6.14 13.16 -10.87
CA SER A 126 6.27 11.70 -10.92
C SER A 126 5.42 11.04 -9.83
N ILE A 127 5.56 11.48 -8.59
CA ILE A 127 4.74 11.04 -7.44
C ILE A 127 3.25 11.23 -7.73
N ARG A 128 2.83 12.41 -8.21
CA ARG A 128 1.41 12.66 -8.55
C ARG A 128 0.87 11.73 -9.62
N THR A 129 1.71 11.35 -10.59
CA THR A 129 1.31 10.40 -11.63
C THR A 129 1.16 9.02 -11.03
N ASP A 130 2.11 8.63 -10.17
CA ASP A 130 2.07 7.33 -9.53
C ASP A 130 0.89 7.20 -8.55
N ILE A 131 0.67 8.17 -7.66
CA ILE A 131 -0.48 8.17 -6.74
C ILE A 131 -1.81 8.00 -7.50
N ARG A 132 -1.99 8.67 -8.65
CA ARG A 132 -3.21 8.49 -9.46
C ARG A 132 -3.33 7.08 -10.03
N ARG A 133 -2.22 6.48 -10.44
CA ARG A 133 -2.16 5.08 -10.87
C ARG A 133 -2.54 4.15 -9.71
N GLN A 134 -1.92 4.32 -8.54
CA GLN A 134 -2.20 3.55 -7.34
C GLN A 134 -3.69 3.63 -6.95
N MET A 135 -4.27 4.82 -6.90
CA MET A 135 -5.69 4.98 -6.62
C MET A 135 -6.58 4.26 -7.66
N GLY A 136 -6.21 4.26 -8.94
CA GLY A 136 -6.95 3.52 -9.97
C GLY A 136 -6.93 2.00 -9.74
N LEU A 137 -5.77 1.47 -9.35
CA LEU A 137 -5.59 0.05 -9.01
C LEU A 137 -6.38 -0.33 -7.76
N LEU A 138 -6.31 0.49 -6.70
CA LEU A 138 -7.07 0.28 -5.47
C LEU A 138 -8.59 0.33 -5.70
N ASN A 139 -9.09 1.25 -6.53
CA ASN A 139 -10.51 1.25 -6.89
C ASN A 139 -10.92 -0.03 -7.64
N SER A 140 -10.10 -0.49 -8.58
CA SER A 140 -10.34 -1.76 -9.30
C SER A 140 -10.35 -2.96 -8.33
N MET A 141 -9.48 -2.92 -7.32
CA MET A 141 -9.40 -3.94 -6.27
C MET A 141 -10.66 -3.97 -5.41
N ARG A 142 -11.17 -2.80 -5.00
CA ARG A 142 -12.44 -2.68 -4.29
C ARG A 142 -13.61 -3.22 -5.10
N GLU A 143 -13.69 -2.87 -6.37
CA GLU A 143 -14.74 -3.40 -7.27
C GLU A 143 -14.71 -4.93 -7.32
N SER A 144 -13.52 -5.53 -7.47
CA SER A 144 -13.36 -6.99 -7.46
C SER A 144 -13.76 -7.62 -6.12
N ILE A 145 -13.40 -7.00 -5.00
CA ILE A 145 -13.76 -7.45 -3.65
C ILE A 145 -15.28 -7.39 -3.44
N LEU A 146 -15.92 -6.29 -3.83
CA LEU A 146 -17.36 -6.10 -3.67
C LEU A 146 -18.17 -7.01 -4.60
N GLU A 147 -17.66 -7.29 -5.80
CA GLU A 147 -18.26 -8.27 -6.71
C GLU A 147 -18.29 -9.67 -6.05
N ILE A 148 -17.17 -10.09 -5.47
CA ILE A 148 -17.08 -11.37 -4.75
C ILE A 148 -18.01 -11.36 -3.53
N ALA A 149 -17.97 -10.30 -2.72
CA ALA A 149 -18.79 -10.14 -1.52
C ALA A 149 -20.30 -10.04 -1.79
N SER A 150 -20.72 -9.90 -3.06
CA SER A 150 -22.14 -9.85 -3.44
C SER A 150 -22.80 -11.23 -3.59
N ASP A 151 -22.03 -12.32 -3.45
CA ASP A 151 -22.56 -13.68 -3.46
C ASP A 151 -23.56 -13.88 -2.30
N PRO A 152 -24.85 -14.18 -2.59
CA PRO A 152 -25.86 -14.37 -1.56
C PRO A 152 -25.65 -15.62 -0.70
N GLU A 153 -24.80 -16.56 -1.13
CA GLU A 153 -24.45 -17.78 -0.38
C GLU A 153 -23.17 -17.60 0.47
N MET A 154 -22.57 -16.40 0.46
CA MET A 154 -21.35 -16.12 1.21
C MET A 154 -21.54 -16.27 2.71
N PRO A 155 -20.67 -17.01 3.41
CA PRO A 155 -20.68 -17.07 4.87
C PRO A 155 -20.40 -15.70 5.50
N ASP A 156 -21.11 -15.35 6.58
CA ASP A 156 -20.95 -14.08 7.31
C ASP A 156 -19.49 -13.76 7.67
N GLU A 157 -18.72 -14.78 8.10
CA GLU A 157 -17.32 -14.60 8.45
C GLU A 157 -16.47 -14.20 7.24
N GLU A 158 -16.77 -14.73 6.05
CA GLU A 158 -16.06 -14.40 4.82
C GLU A 158 -16.46 -13.01 4.33
N PHE A 159 -17.75 -12.69 4.39
CA PHE A 159 -18.28 -11.36 4.09
C PHE A 159 -17.60 -10.28 4.95
N GLU A 160 -17.48 -10.51 6.27
CA GLU A 160 -16.80 -9.60 7.19
C GLU A 160 -15.32 -9.39 6.84
N ARG A 161 -14.64 -10.41 6.30
CA ARG A 161 -13.25 -10.29 5.82
C ARG A 161 -13.18 -9.36 4.61
N TYR A 162 -14.01 -9.58 3.60
CA TYR A 162 -14.08 -8.72 2.41
C TYR A 162 -14.44 -7.28 2.77
N MET A 163 -15.40 -7.08 3.66
CA MET A 163 -15.77 -5.73 4.11
C MET A 163 -14.64 -5.02 4.87
N THR A 164 -13.88 -5.76 5.68
CA THR A 164 -12.70 -5.19 6.37
C THR A 164 -11.61 -4.80 5.37
N LEU A 165 -11.37 -5.62 4.35
CA LEU A 165 -10.42 -5.30 3.28
C LEU A 165 -10.89 -4.08 2.47
N ASP A 166 -12.16 -4.02 2.08
CA ASP A 166 -12.74 -2.88 1.38
C ASP A 166 -12.54 -1.58 2.16
N GLN A 167 -12.81 -1.60 3.48
CA GLN A 167 -12.59 -0.46 4.36
C GLN A 167 -11.12 -0.04 4.43
N GLY A 168 -10.20 -1.00 4.55
CA GLY A 168 -8.75 -0.74 4.55
C GLY A 168 -8.27 -0.11 3.23
N ILE A 169 -8.76 -0.62 2.11
CA ILE A 169 -8.43 -0.08 0.77
C ILE A 169 -9.06 1.30 0.57
N ALA A 170 -10.30 1.50 1.02
CA ALA A 170 -10.96 2.81 0.98
C ALA A 170 -10.17 3.85 1.76
N LEU A 171 -9.69 3.50 2.95
CA LEU A 171 -8.84 4.36 3.77
C LEU A 171 -7.50 4.66 3.08
N LEU A 172 -6.87 3.65 2.48
CA LEU A 172 -5.63 3.82 1.71
C LEU A 172 -5.82 4.79 0.54
N ILE A 173 -6.93 4.72 -0.19
CA ILE A 173 -7.28 5.70 -1.23
C ILE A 173 -7.37 7.11 -0.66
N LYS A 174 -8.01 7.29 0.51
CA LYS A 174 -8.11 8.60 1.17
C LYS A 174 -6.77 9.17 1.61
N LEU A 175 -5.87 8.33 2.11
CA LEU A 175 -4.50 8.76 2.43
C LEU A 175 -3.75 9.20 1.17
N TYR A 176 -3.91 8.49 0.05
CA TYR A 176 -3.35 8.89 -1.24
C TYR A 176 -3.95 10.20 -1.78
N GLU A 177 -5.26 10.42 -1.65
CA GLU A 177 -5.90 11.70 -1.98
C GLU A 177 -5.25 12.85 -1.19
N LYS A 178 -5.07 12.68 0.12
CA LYS A 178 -4.42 13.68 0.98
C LYS A 178 -2.94 13.87 0.64
N MET A 179 -2.24 12.81 0.26
CA MET A 179 -0.85 12.87 -0.22
C MET A 179 -0.71 13.67 -1.54
N LEU A 180 -1.74 13.78 -2.38
CA LEU A 180 -1.69 14.67 -3.55
C LEU A 180 -1.64 16.15 -3.18
N GLU A 181 -2.20 16.50 -2.01
CA GLU A 181 -2.22 17.84 -1.43
C GLU A 181 -0.92 18.13 -0.68
N ASP A 182 -0.47 17.19 0.16
CA ASP A 182 0.74 17.28 0.98
C ASP A 182 1.71 16.09 0.77
N TRP A 183 2.34 16.06 -0.40
CA TRP A 183 3.17 14.94 -0.86
C TRP A 183 4.45 14.70 -0.06
N LYS A 184 4.84 15.64 0.81
CA LYS A 184 6.04 15.53 1.67
C LYS A 184 5.70 15.07 3.08
N ASN A 185 4.43 14.75 3.36
CA ASN A 185 3.99 14.41 4.69
C ASN A 185 4.51 13.02 5.11
N PRO A 186 5.47 12.93 6.04
CA PRO A 186 6.06 11.64 6.41
C PRO A 186 5.07 10.74 7.15
N GLU A 187 4.07 11.32 7.82
CA GLU A 187 3.06 10.57 8.56
C GLU A 187 2.07 9.88 7.62
N LEU A 188 1.64 10.56 6.54
CA LEU A 188 0.86 9.92 5.49
C LEU A 188 1.63 8.77 4.82
N SER A 189 2.94 8.95 4.56
CA SER A 189 3.77 7.90 3.95
C SER A 189 3.83 6.65 4.83
N ILE A 190 3.98 6.84 6.15
CA ILE A 190 4.00 5.73 7.11
C ILE A 190 2.66 5.00 7.13
N TYR A 191 1.53 5.71 7.15
CA TYR A 191 0.22 5.09 7.16
C TYR A 191 -0.10 4.36 5.85
N ILE A 192 0.24 4.96 4.71
CA ILE A 192 0.14 4.31 3.39
C ILE A 192 0.95 3.01 3.39
N LEU A 193 2.21 3.08 3.84
CA LEU A 193 3.09 1.91 3.92
C LEU A 193 2.47 0.79 4.77
N MET A 194 1.99 1.13 5.97
CA MET A 194 1.44 0.13 6.90
C MET A 194 0.17 -0.52 6.34
N LEU A 195 -0.76 0.25 5.79
CA LEU A 195 -1.97 -0.31 5.18
C LEU A 195 -1.64 -1.17 3.96
N SER A 196 -0.77 -0.70 3.07
CA SER A 196 -0.33 -1.47 1.89
C SER A 196 0.28 -2.81 2.30
N LEU A 197 1.18 -2.83 3.29
CA LEU A 197 1.78 -4.05 3.81
C LEU A 197 0.76 -4.97 4.50
N ARG A 198 -0.17 -4.42 5.28
CA ARG A 198 -1.20 -5.20 5.98
C ARG A 198 -2.16 -5.86 4.99
N ILE A 199 -2.61 -5.11 3.98
CA ILE A 199 -3.46 -5.61 2.89
C ILE A 199 -2.69 -6.69 2.12
N LEU A 200 -1.44 -6.43 1.73
CA LEU A 200 -0.58 -7.38 1.04
C LEU A 200 -0.41 -8.69 1.83
N ALA A 201 -0.19 -8.61 3.15
CA ALA A 201 -0.09 -9.80 4.00
C ALA A 201 -1.39 -10.63 3.97
N ILE A 202 -2.55 -9.98 4.07
CA ILE A 202 -3.85 -10.65 4.02
C ILE A 202 -4.10 -11.28 2.65
N LEU A 203 -3.74 -10.59 1.55
CA LEU A 203 -3.80 -11.16 0.21
C LEU A 203 -2.95 -12.43 0.11
N ASN A 204 -1.78 -12.45 0.74
CA ASN A 204 -0.87 -13.58 0.74
C ASN A 204 -1.20 -14.63 1.84
N GLY A 205 -2.47 -14.71 2.25
CA GLY A 205 -2.99 -15.77 3.11
C GLY A 205 -2.73 -15.61 4.61
N LYS A 206 -2.10 -14.51 5.05
CA LYS A 206 -1.83 -14.24 6.47
C LYS A 206 -3.03 -13.59 7.17
N LEU A 207 -4.11 -14.36 7.32
CA LEU A 207 -5.40 -13.89 7.85
C LEU A 207 -5.32 -13.39 9.30
N GLU A 208 -4.29 -13.75 10.05
CA GLU A 208 -4.01 -13.22 11.39
C GLU A 208 -3.80 -11.69 11.40
N HIS A 209 -3.53 -11.07 10.24
CA HIS A 209 -3.42 -9.63 10.10
C HIS A 209 -4.76 -8.91 9.96
N LEU A 210 -5.88 -9.61 9.72
CA LEU A 210 -7.19 -8.99 9.54
C LEU A 210 -7.69 -8.24 10.79
N PRO A 211 -7.60 -8.79 12.02
CA PRO A 211 -7.94 -8.02 13.23
C PRO A 211 -7.00 -6.83 13.45
N LEU A 212 -5.75 -6.90 12.98
CA LEU A 212 -4.80 -5.79 13.07
C LEU A 212 -5.15 -4.68 12.08
N LEU A 213 -5.58 -5.03 10.86
CA LEU A 213 -6.08 -4.06 9.87
C LEU A 213 -7.24 -3.23 10.45
N ARG A 214 -8.18 -3.86 11.18
CA ARG A 214 -9.26 -3.12 11.87
C ARG A 214 -8.71 -2.10 12.87
N LYS A 215 -7.65 -2.43 13.61
CA LYS A 215 -7.01 -1.51 14.56
C LYS A 215 -6.27 -0.39 13.83
N ASP A 216 -5.59 -0.70 12.73
CA ASP A 216 -4.91 0.30 11.91
C ASP A 216 -5.90 1.33 11.37
N ILE A 217 -7.07 0.87 10.87
CA ILE A 217 -8.15 1.76 10.42
C ILE A 217 -8.56 2.72 11.52
N VAL A 218 -8.79 2.23 12.75
CA VAL A 218 -9.19 3.08 13.89
C VAL A 218 -8.11 4.09 14.25
N GLU A 219 -6.83 3.69 14.22
CA GLU A 219 -5.69 4.57 14.52
C GLU A 219 -5.54 5.69 13.47
N MET A 220 -5.78 5.39 12.20
CA MET A 220 -5.47 6.30 11.08
C MET A 220 -6.64 7.18 10.63
N VAL A 221 -7.90 6.82 10.93
CA VAL A 221 -9.08 7.64 10.57
C VAL A 221 -9.03 9.08 11.11
N PRO A 222 -8.60 9.35 12.37
CA PRO A 222 -8.53 10.72 12.89
C PRO A 222 -7.68 11.68 12.06
N GLU A 223 -6.68 11.18 11.35
CA GLU A 223 -5.77 11.96 10.51
C GLU A 223 -6.44 12.48 9.24
N LEU A 224 -7.54 11.84 8.82
CA LEU A 224 -8.41 12.34 7.76
C LEU A 224 -9.45 13.33 8.29
N GLU A 225 -9.87 13.20 9.55
CA GLU A 225 -10.87 14.07 10.17
C GLU A 225 -10.28 15.37 10.75
N GLY A 226 -8.98 15.39 11.04
CA GLY A 226 -8.27 16.54 11.61
C GLY A 226 -8.47 17.84 10.81
N GLU A 227 -8.56 17.76 9.49
CA GLU A 227 -8.84 18.90 8.61
C GLU A 227 -10.25 19.46 8.75
N ILE A 228 -11.26 18.62 8.98
CA ILE A 228 -12.64 19.08 9.24
C ILE A 228 -12.69 19.87 10.55
N ARG A 229 -11.88 19.46 11.54
CA ARG A 229 -11.78 20.13 12.84
C ARG A 229 -11.01 21.45 12.74
N GLU A 230 -9.91 21.50 12.02
CA GLU A 230 -9.14 22.73 11.79
C GLU A 230 -9.89 23.76 10.93
N LEU A 231 -10.62 23.32 9.89
CA LEU A 231 -11.46 24.19 9.08
C LEU A 231 -12.66 24.73 9.88
N ARG A 232 -13.28 23.91 10.75
CA ARG A 232 -14.30 24.38 11.71
C ARG A 232 -13.78 25.37 12.75
N ASN A 233 -12.52 25.23 13.17
CA ASN A 233 -11.91 26.12 14.15
C ASN A 233 -11.35 27.42 13.54
N LYS A 234 -11.12 27.47 12.21
CA LYS A 234 -10.74 28.69 11.47
C LYS A 234 -11.95 29.52 10.99
N ALA A 235 -13.13 28.90 10.84
CA ALA A 235 -14.38 29.59 10.48
C ALA A 235 -14.84 30.72 11.45
N PRO A 236 -14.66 30.65 12.79
CA PRO A 236 -15.13 31.69 13.72
C PRO A 236 -14.33 33.00 13.63
N GLU A 237 -13.17 33.02 12.98
CA GLU A 237 -12.35 34.23 12.83
C GLU A 237 -12.72 35.07 11.60
N ILE A 238 -13.44 34.49 10.63
CA ILE A 238 -13.87 35.18 9.42
C ILE A 238 -15.15 35.99 9.68
N GLU A 239 -16.04 35.50 10.54
CA GLU A 239 -17.29 36.21 10.91
C GLU A 239 -17.04 37.40 11.86
N LYS A 240 -15.94 37.43 12.61
CA LYS A 240 -15.58 38.57 13.49
C LYS A 240 -14.83 39.72 12.81
N LYS A 241 -14.47 39.58 11.53
CA LYS A 241 -13.84 40.65 10.73
C LYS A 241 -14.80 41.30 9.74
N ALA A 242 -16.08 40.91 9.77
CA ALA A 242 -17.15 41.43 8.91
C ALA A 242 -18.20 42.26 9.68
N GLU A 243 -17.96 42.56 10.97
CA GLU A 243 -18.75 43.52 11.77
C GLU A 243 -18.01 44.84 11.96
#